data_AF-A0A7V0Z5P5-F1
#
_entry.id   AF-A0A7V0Z5P5-F1
#
_cell.length_a   1.000
_cell.length_b   1.000
_cell.length_c   1.000
_cell.angle_alpha   90.00
_cell.angle_beta   90.00
_cell.angle_gamma   90.00
#
_symmetry.space_group_name_H-M   'P 1'
#
loop_
_entity.id
_entity.type
_entity.pdbx_description
1 polymer ?
#
loop_
_entity_poly.entity_id
_entity_poly.type
_entity_poly.pdbx_seq_one_letter_code
_entity_poly.pdbx_strand_id
1 'polypeptide(L)'
;MRRLFFIILVISKILLSQKNDAIDTARDCYQKENYTGTIMTLENALPEFNETEKIEALKYLGCSYAKINDKISAKEHFKSLLKLNPKFKLNKEDADSSVIKILNDAKKEIAQESAMCSCFIPGAGQLLKGDEKKSKLIMLGASLSLVSSIYFWIETENKKNDYLKLGPDSIKYIDDYYNIYNRWFHISLLSSSVFAGFYFYSILDALHINKEVDIANEGGGSLNFIPEMHSVKIEYKIKF
;
A
#
# COMPACT_ATOMS: atom_id res chain seq x y z
N MET A 1 20.63 -24.47 -39.28
CA MET A 1 20.16 -24.06 -37.93
C MET A 1 21.24 -23.46 -37.03
N ARG A 2 22.45 -24.03 -36.86
CA ARG A 2 23.49 -23.49 -35.94
C ARG A 2 23.92 -22.03 -36.18
N ARG A 3 24.02 -21.57 -37.44
CA ARG A 3 24.42 -20.17 -37.76
C ARG A 3 23.41 -19.12 -37.30
N LEU A 4 22.12 -19.46 -37.31
CA LEU A 4 21.04 -18.54 -36.92
C LEU A 4 20.99 -18.36 -35.39
N PHE A 5 21.30 -19.43 -34.65
CA PHE A 5 21.42 -19.39 -33.18
C PHE A 5 22.58 -18.49 -32.71
N PHE A 6 23.72 -18.51 -33.41
CA PHE A 6 24.85 -17.63 -33.12
C PHE A 6 24.53 -16.15 -33.33
N ILE A 7 23.81 -15.81 -34.41
CA ILE A 7 23.42 -14.42 -34.68
C ILE A 7 22.48 -13.89 -33.58
N ILE A 8 21.50 -14.69 -33.16
CA ILE A 8 20.59 -14.32 -32.05
C ILE A 8 21.37 -14.09 -30.74
N LEU A 9 22.34 -14.95 -30.44
CA LEU A 9 23.19 -14.78 -29.25
C LEU A 9 24.04 -13.50 -29.31
N VAL A 10 24.61 -13.16 -30.47
CA VAL A 10 25.42 -11.94 -30.63
C VAL A 10 24.54 -10.69 -30.47
N ILE A 11 23.35 -10.66 -31.08
CA ILE A 11 22.43 -9.53 -30.95
C ILE A 11 21.96 -9.37 -29.49
N SER A 12 21.68 -10.46 -28.78
CA SER A 12 21.29 -10.40 -27.36
C SER A 12 22.39 -9.79 -26.47
N LYS A 13 23.67 -10.06 -26.77
CA LYS A 13 24.80 -9.49 -26.02
C LYS A 13 25.00 -8.00 -26.31
N ILE A 14 24.80 -7.56 -27.56
CA ILE A 14 24.92 -6.14 -27.92
C ILE A 14 23.85 -5.32 -27.20
N LEU A 15 22.60 -5.83 -27.15
CA LEU A 15 21.51 -5.20 -26.41
C LEU A 15 21.79 -5.16 -24.89
N LEU A 16 22.28 -6.26 -24.30
CA LEU A 16 22.67 -6.30 -22.89
C LEU A 16 23.84 -5.34 -22.56
N SER A 17 24.75 -5.11 -23.50
CA SER A 17 25.91 -4.23 -23.30
C SER A 17 25.54 -2.75 -23.29
N GLN A 18 24.55 -2.32 -24.09
CA GLN A 18 24.08 -0.93 -24.08
C GLN A 18 23.33 -0.58 -22.78
N LYS A 19 22.72 -1.59 -22.16
CA LYS A 19 21.91 -1.42 -20.95
C LYS A 19 22.72 -1.02 -19.71
N ASN A 20 23.85 -1.68 -19.47
CA ASN A 20 24.70 -1.38 -18.31
C ASN A 20 25.36 0.01 -18.41
N ASP A 21 25.58 0.50 -19.63
CA ASP A 21 26.22 1.78 -19.89
C ASP A 21 25.35 2.98 -19.45
N ALA A 22 24.02 2.83 -19.50
CA ALA A 22 23.10 3.92 -19.16
C ALA A 22 23.17 4.32 -17.68
N ILE A 23 23.28 3.36 -16.75
CA ILE A 23 23.37 3.65 -15.31
C ILE A 23 24.72 4.28 -14.97
N ASP A 24 25.81 3.75 -15.52
CA ASP A 24 27.14 4.30 -15.27
C ASP A 24 27.28 5.72 -15.87
N THR A 25 26.75 5.94 -17.07
CA THR A 25 26.67 7.27 -17.70
C THR A 25 25.84 8.24 -16.86
N ALA A 26 24.68 7.80 -16.37
CA ALA A 26 23.85 8.62 -15.50
C ALA A 26 24.54 8.96 -14.17
N ARG A 27 25.29 8.01 -13.58
CA ARG A 27 26.07 8.23 -12.36
C ARG A 27 27.17 9.27 -12.58
N ASP A 28 27.89 9.17 -13.70
CA ASP A 28 28.91 10.15 -14.08
C ASP A 28 28.30 11.54 -14.31
N CYS A 29 27.16 11.62 -15.00
CA CYS A 29 26.41 12.87 -15.14
C CYS A 29 25.98 13.46 -13.79
N TYR A 30 25.50 12.63 -12.87
CA TYR A 30 25.08 13.06 -11.54
C TYR A 30 26.26 13.60 -10.72
N GLN A 31 27.41 12.93 -10.76
CA GLN A 31 28.63 13.36 -10.08
C GLN A 31 29.18 14.68 -10.63
N LYS A 32 28.95 14.96 -11.92
CA LYS A 32 29.27 16.23 -12.58
C LYS A 32 28.19 17.31 -12.39
N GLU A 33 27.22 17.07 -11.50
CA GLU A 33 26.06 17.95 -11.25
C GLU A 33 25.18 18.21 -12.49
N ASN A 34 25.30 17.39 -13.53
CA ASN A 34 24.45 17.42 -14.71
C ASN A 34 23.16 16.62 -14.45
N TYR A 35 22.30 17.18 -13.60
CA TYR A 35 21.04 16.54 -13.20
C TYR A 35 20.08 16.33 -14.38
N THR A 36 20.02 17.28 -15.33
CA THR A 36 19.17 17.16 -16.53
C THR A 36 19.65 16.02 -17.44
N GLY A 37 20.96 15.89 -17.64
CA GLY A 37 21.54 14.76 -18.38
C GLY A 37 21.26 13.42 -17.70
N THR A 38 21.34 13.38 -16.37
CA THR A 38 20.99 12.20 -15.56
C THR A 38 19.54 11.79 -15.78
N ILE A 39 18.62 12.75 -15.69
CA ILE A 39 17.17 12.54 -15.91
C ILE A 39 16.92 11.98 -17.30
N MET A 40 17.41 12.66 -18.34
CA MET A 40 17.20 12.27 -19.73
C MET A 40 17.73 10.85 -20.02
N THR A 41 18.92 10.50 -19.53
CA THR A 41 19.51 9.17 -19.75
C THR A 41 18.68 8.10 -19.06
N LEU A 42 18.27 8.32 -17.81
CA LEU A 42 17.56 7.31 -17.03
C LEU A 42 16.11 7.14 -17.48
N GLU A 43 15.38 8.20 -17.81
CA GLU A 43 13.99 8.09 -18.28
C GLU A 43 13.87 7.27 -19.56
N ASN A 44 14.81 7.46 -20.49
CA ASN A 44 14.84 6.71 -21.75
C ASN A 44 15.14 5.22 -21.53
N ALA A 45 16.00 4.89 -20.56
CA ALA A 45 16.43 3.52 -20.29
C ALA A 45 15.54 2.76 -19.29
N LEU A 46 14.73 3.47 -18.48
CA LEU A 46 13.92 2.93 -17.39
C LEU A 46 12.99 1.76 -17.81
N PRO A 47 12.33 1.78 -18.98
CA PRO A 47 11.46 0.67 -19.40
C PRO A 47 12.20 -0.67 -19.56
N GLU A 48 13.48 -0.62 -19.92
CA GLU A 48 14.29 -1.80 -20.22
C GLU A 48 14.95 -2.39 -18.96
N PHE A 49 15.08 -1.60 -17.90
CA PHE A 49 15.74 -1.99 -16.65
C PHE A 49 15.05 -3.16 -15.93
N ASN A 50 15.87 -4.05 -15.37
CA ASN A 50 15.44 -5.07 -14.42
C ASN A 50 15.13 -4.42 -13.06
N GLU A 51 14.61 -5.18 -12.09
CA GLU A 51 14.20 -4.59 -10.80
C GLU A 51 15.35 -3.93 -10.03
N THR A 52 16.55 -4.50 -10.05
CA THR A 52 17.72 -3.95 -9.34
C THR A 52 18.17 -2.64 -9.97
N GLU A 53 18.26 -2.63 -11.30
CA GLU A 53 18.58 -1.44 -12.11
C GLU A 53 17.51 -0.35 -11.94
N LYS A 54 16.22 -0.72 -11.88
CA LYS A 54 15.12 0.22 -11.63
C LYS A 54 15.23 0.88 -10.26
N ILE A 55 15.58 0.14 -9.21
CA ILE A 55 15.79 0.70 -7.87
C ILE A 55 16.90 1.76 -7.91
N GLU A 56 18.03 1.46 -8.55
CA GLU A 56 19.13 2.40 -8.66
C GLU A 56 18.76 3.62 -9.52
N ALA A 57 18.14 3.40 -10.68
CA ALA A 57 17.69 4.46 -11.58
C ALA A 57 16.68 5.40 -10.89
N LEU A 58 15.67 4.85 -10.21
CA LEU A 58 14.67 5.64 -9.49
C LEU A 58 15.28 6.43 -8.32
N LYS A 59 16.32 5.90 -7.65
CA LYS A 59 17.08 6.65 -6.66
C LYS A 59 17.71 7.90 -7.29
N TYR A 60 18.44 7.76 -8.39
CA TYR A 60 19.10 8.89 -9.05
C TYR A 60 18.09 9.87 -9.68
N LEU A 61 17.00 9.38 -10.27
CA LEU A 61 15.92 10.23 -10.77
C LEU A 61 15.32 11.08 -9.65
N GLY A 62 14.89 10.45 -8.55
CA GLY A 62 14.32 11.16 -7.40
C GLY A 62 15.27 12.22 -6.84
N CYS A 63 16.57 11.90 -6.72
CA CYS A 63 17.58 12.84 -6.26
C CYS A 63 17.83 13.98 -7.27
N SER A 64 17.87 13.69 -8.57
CA SER A 64 18.12 14.68 -9.62
C SER A 64 16.97 15.68 -9.75
N TYR A 65 15.72 15.20 -9.77
CA TYR A 65 14.53 16.05 -9.76
C TYR A 65 14.48 16.95 -8.52
N ALA A 66 14.84 16.41 -7.35
CA ALA A 66 14.92 17.20 -6.13
C ALA A 66 15.98 18.32 -6.23
N LYS A 67 17.13 18.07 -6.85
CA LYS A 67 18.21 19.06 -7.06
C LYS A 67 17.80 20.18 -8.02
N ILE A 68 16.95 19.90 -9.01
CA ILE A 68 16.37 20.93 -9.90
C ILE A 68 15.06 21.53 -9.35
N ASN A 69 14.73 21.28 -8.07
CA ASN A 69 13.55 21.78 -7.37
C ASN A 69 12.19 21.33 -7.93
N ASP A 70 12.16 20.25 -8.72
CA ASP A 70 10.91 19.58 -9.13
C ASP A 70 10.52 18.53 -8.08
N LYS A 71 9.85 19.00 -7.04
CA LYS A 71 9.44 18.17 -5.90
C LYS A 71 8.37 17.14 -6.27
N ILE A 72 7.57 17.40 -7.30
CA ILE A 72 6.45 16.53 -7.68
C ILE A 72 7.03 15.27 -8.35
N SER A 73 7.84 15.46 -9.39
CA SER A 73 8.50 14.36 -10.09
C SER A 73 9.44 13.58 -9.15
N ALA A 74 10.18 14.28 -8.29
CA ALA A 74 11.02 13.63 -7.29
C ALA A 74 10.22 12.69 -6.38
N LYS A 75 9.07 13.16 -5.86
CA LYS A 75 8.19 12.33 -5.02
C LYS A 75 7.66 11.11 -5.77
N GLU A 76 7.22 11.26 -7.02
CA GLU A 76 6.70 10.14 -7.81
C GLU A 76 7.76 9.04 -8.05
N HIS A 77 9.00 9.43 -8.35
CA HIS A 77 10.10 8.47 -8.46
C HIS A 77 10.44 7.81 -7.13
N PHE A 78 10.44 8.56 -6.02
CA PHE A 78 10.62 7.97 -4.69
C PHE A 78 9.47 7.05 -4.29
N LYS A 79 8.23 7.36 -4.63
CA LYS A 79 7.09 6.46 -4.40
C LYS A 79 7.27 5.16 -5.18
N SER A 80 7.68 5.26 -6.43
CA SER A 80 7.97 4.10 -7.29
C SER A 80 9.12 3.26 -6.71
N LEU A 81 10.18 3.91 -6.23
CA LEU A 81 11.30 3.27 -5.54
C LEU A 81 10.85 2.51 -4.29
N LEU A 82 10.01 3.14 -3.46
CA LEU A 82 9.51 2.56 -2.21
C LEU A 82 8.55 1.39 -2.45
N LYS A 83 7.85 1.34 -3.59
CA LYS A 83 7.06 0.17 -3.99
C LYS A 83 7.95 -1.04 -4.29
N LEU A 84 9.11 -0.83 -4.92
CA LEU A 84 10.08 -1.89 -5.21
C LEU A 84 10.93 -2.27 -3.99
N ASN A 85 11.29 -1.28 -3.17
CA ASN A 85 12.09 -1.46 -1.96
C ASN A 85 11.50 -0.66 -0.78
N PRO A 86 10.51 -1.22 -0.05
CA PRO A 86 9.82 -0.52 1.04
C PRO A 86 10.73 -0.11 2.21
N LYS A 87 11.88 -0.80 2.35
CA LYS A 87 12.85 -0.55 3.42
C LYS A 87 13.94 0.45 3.02
N PHE A 88 13.85 1.05 1.83
CA PHE A 88 14.84 2.00 1.35
C PHE A 88 15.01 3.21 2.31
N LYS A 89 16.27 3.52 2.61
CA LYS A 89 16.69 4.67 3.42
C LYS A 89 17.83 5.38 2.67
N LEU A 90 17.77 6.71 2.62
CA LEU A 90 18.89 7.55 2.19
C LEU A 90 19.72 7.90 3.43
N ASN A 91 21.03 7.72 3.36
CA ASN A 91 21.92 8.19 4.42
C ASN A 91 22.16 9.70 4.26
N LYS A 92 22.44 10.39 5.38
CA LYS A 92 22.79 11.82 5.37
C LYS A 92 24.07 12.13 4.61
N GLU A 93 24.94 11.12 4.45
CA GLU A 93 26.18 11.19 3.68
C GLU A 93 25.91 11.15 2.16
N ASP A 94 24.81 10.52 1.74
CA ASP A 94 24.51 10.27 0.33
C ASP A 94 23.63 11.36 -0.30
N ALA A 95 22.95 12.18 0.51
CA ALA A 95 21.95 13.12 0.03
C ALA A 95 21.74 14.32 0.96
N ASP A 96 21.51 15.48 0.36
CA ASP A 96 21.15 16.70 1.07
C ASP A 96 19.86 16.53 1.90
N SER A 97 19.74 17.34 2.95
CA SER A 97 18.55 17.38 3.82
C SER A 97 17.25 17.63 3.07
N SER A 98 17.29 18.38 1.96
CA SER A 98 16.13 18.64 1.10
C SER A 98 15.62 17.37 0.41
N VAL A 99 16.52 16.54 -0.11
CA VAL A 99 16.19 15.27 -0.77
C VAL A 99 15.62 14.29 0.24
N ILE A 100 16.24 14.20 1.43
CA ILE A 100 15.75 13.36 2.54
C ILE A 100 14.33 13.78 2.95
N LYS A 101 14.07 15.09 3.04
CA LYS A 101 12.73 15.60 3.34
C LYS A 101 11.70 15.16 2.29
N ILE A 102 12.02 15.28 1.01
CA ILE A 102 11.14 14.86 -0.10
C ILE A 102 10.86 13.35 -0.05
N LEU A 103 11.88 12.52 0.23
CA LEU A 103 11.69 11.08 0.42
C LEU A 103 10.75 10.78 1.60
N ASN A 104 10.89 11.50 2.71
CA ASN A 104 10.04 11.32 3.89
C ASN A 104 8.59 11.77 3.61
N ASP A 105 8.41 12.86 2.87
CA ASP A 105 7.10 13.30 2.41
C ASP A 105 6.44 12.23 1.52
N ALA A 106 7.20 11.62 0.59
CA ALA A 106 6.72 10.51 -0.23
C ALA A 106 6.31 9.28 0.62
N LYS A 107 7.08 8.94 1.67
CA LYS A 107 6.72 7.86 2.62
C LYS A 107 5.42 8.17 3.35
N LYS A 108 5.22 9.42 3.78
CA LYS A 108 4.02 9.87 4.47
C LYS A 108 2.80 9.80 3.55
N GLU A 109 2.92 10.23 2.31
CA GLU A 109 1.85 10.13 1.31
C GLU A 109 1.45 8.68 1.04
N ILE A 110 2.42 7.77 0.83
CA ILE A 110 2.14 6.33 0.68
C ILE A 110 1.40 5.78 1.90
N ALA A 111 1.79 6.18 3.12
CA ALA A 111 1.12 5.71 4.32
C ALA A 111 -0.34 6.19 4.41
N GLN A 112 -0.60 7.45 4.03
CA GLN A 112 -1.96 8.00 3.97
C GLN A 112 -2.82 7.31 2.90
N GLU A 113 -2.28 7.14 1.69
CA GLU A 113 -2.93 6.38 0.61
C GLU A 113 -3.22 4.93 1.06
N SER A 114 -2.26 4.29 1.72
CA SER A 114 -2.40 2.92 2.24
C SER A 114 -3.50 2.82 3.31
N ALA A 115 -3.58 3.80 4.21
CA ALA A 115 -4.63 3.85 5.22
C ALA A 115 -6.01 4.03 4.57
N MET A 116 -6.13 4.95 3.60
CA MET A 116 -7.37 5.19 2.86
C MET A 116 -7.83 3.93 2.12
N CYS A 117 -6.93 3.23 1.41
CA CYS A 117 -7.28 1.98 0.73
C CYS A 117 -7.70 0.87 1.72
N SER A 118 -7.09 0.81 2.90
CA SER A 118 -7.45 -0.17 3.94
C SER A 118 -8.83 0.05 4.53
N CYS A 119 -9.37 1.28 4.49
CA CYS A 119 -10.75 1.56 4.87
C CYS A 119 -11.76 0.94 3.90
N PHE A 120 -11.43 0.79 2.61
CA PHE A 120 -12.34 0.18 1.65
C PHE A 120 -12.18 -1.33 1.59
N ILE A 121 -10.92 -1.80 1.57
CA ILE A 121 -10.60 -3.21 1.41
C ILE A 121 -9.52 -3.59 2.45
N PRO A 122 -9.85 -4.38 3.47
CA PRO A 122 -8.87 -4.87 4.44
C PRO A 122 -7.72 -5.58 3.73
N GLY A 123 -6.48 -5.19 4.04
CA GLY A 123 -5.25 -5.70 3.44
C GLY A 123 -4.76 -4.96 2.20
N ALA A 124 -5.56 -4.07 1.59
CA ALA A 124 -5.13 -3.34 0.39
C ALA A 124 -3.99 -2.34 0.67
N GLY A 125 -3.97 -1.71 1.85
CA GLY A 125 -2.88 -0.79 2.22
C GLY A 125 -1.53 -1.47 2.35
N GLN A 126 -1.51 -2.69 2.89
CA GLN A 126 -0.29 -3.50 2.99
C GLN A 126 0.27 -3.84 1.61
N LEU A 127 -0.60 -4.04 0.61
CA LEU A 127 -0.17 -4.26 -0.77
C LEU A 127 0.52 -3.03 -1.35
N LEU A 128 -0.03 -1.83 -1.09
CA LEU A 128 0.59 -0.56 -1.51
C LEU A 128 1.94 -0.31 -0.85
N LYS A 129 2.12 -0.77 0.40
CA LYS A 129 3.40 -0.76 1.11
C LYS A 129 4.40 -1.82 0.60
N GLY A 130 4.02 -2.66 -0.37
CA GLY A 130 4.85 -3.74 -0.91
C GLY A 130 4.93 -4.99 -0.02
N ASP A 131 4.08 -5.11 1.01
CA ASP A 131 4.01 -6.31 1.87
C ASP A 131 2.92 -7.27 1.37
N GLU A 132 3.20 -7.96 0.26
CA GLU A 132 2.24 -8.86 -0.38
C GLU A 132 1.78 -10.00 0.51
N LYS A 133 2.70 -10.61 1.28
CA LYS A 133 2.38 -11.77 2.11
C LYS A 133 1.38 -11.40 3.19
N LYS A 134 1.61 -10.26 3.85
CA LYS A 134 0.72 -9.75 4.89
C LYS A 134 -0.62 -9.31 4.31
N SER A 135 -0.61 -8.62 3.18
CA SER A 135 -1.81 -8.22 2.45
C SER A 135 -2.70 -9.43 2.12
N LYS A 136 -2.15 -10.47 1.50
CA LYS A 136 -2.86 -11.70 1.15
C LYS A 136 -3.48 -12.37 2.38
N LEU A 137 -2.75 -12.43 3.49
CA LEU A 137 -3.24 -13.04 4.73
C LEU A 137 -4.42 -12.25 5.34
N ILE A 138 -4.32 -10.92 5.39
CA ILE A 138 -5.38 -10.04 5.91
C ILE A 138 -6.62 -10.12 5.01
N MET A 139 -6.44 -10.02 3.69
CA MET A 139 -7.54 -10.10 2.71
C MET A 139 -8.27 -11.44 2.81
N LEU A 140 -7.52 -12.55 2.89
CA LEU A 140 -8.11 -13.88 3.03
C LEU A 140 -8.89 -14.02 4.35
N GLY A 141 -8.30 -13.60 5.47
CA GLY A 141 -8.97 -13.63 6.77
C GLY A 141 -10.25 -12.77 6.81
N ALA A 142 -10.18 -11.54 6.29
CA ALA A 142 -11.32 -10.63 6.22
C ALA A 142 -12.44 -11.16 5.31
N SER A 143 -12.09 -11.69 4.14
CA SER A 143 -13.09 -12.24 3.20
C SER A 143 -13.79 -13.49 3.75
N LEU A 144 -13.05 -14.44 4.32
CA LEU A 144 -13.62 -15.63 4.95
C LEU A 144 -14.52 -15.28 6.14
N SER A 145 -14.07 -14.37 7.01
CA SER A 145 -14.88 -13.92 8.16
C SER A 145 -16.12 -13.13 7.75
N LEU A 146 -16.06 -12.32 6.68
CA LEU A 146 -17.23 -11.62 6.15
C LEU A 146 -18.28 -12.60 5.63
N VAL A 147 -17.88 -13.55 4.78
CA VAL A 147 -18.79 -14.58 4.23
C VAL A 147 -19.42 -15.40 5.36
N SER A 148 -18.61 -15.81 6.34
CA SER A 148 -19.10 -16.55 7.51
C SER A 148 -20.10 -15.73 8.32
N SER A 149 -19.83 -14.43 8.52
CA SER A 149 -20.72 -13.54 9.27
C SER A 149 -22.06 -13.36 8.57
N ILE A 150 -22.07 -13.20 7.25
CA ILE A 150 -23.30 -13.12 6.45
C ILE A 150 -24.10 -14.42 6.56
N TYR A 151 -23.44 -15.56 6.41
CA TYR A 151 -24.08 -16.86 6.54
C TYR A 151 -24.73 -17.05 7.92
N PHE A 152 -24.00 -16.77 9.00
CA PHE A 152 -24.52 -16.91 10.36
C PHE A 152 -25.62 -15.91 10.69
N TRP A 153 -25.60 -14.71 10.09
CA TRP A 153 -26.68 -13.75 10.24
C TRP A 153 -27.98 -14.26 9.59
N ILE A 154 -27.90 -14.80 8.36
CA ILE A 154 -29.05 -15.40 7.68
C ILE A 154 -29.62 -16.56 8.51
N GLU A 155 -28.77 -17.46 9.00
CA GLU A 155 -29.25 -18.60 9.78
C GLU A 155 -29.86 -18.18 11.12
N THR A 156 -29.32 -17.13 11.74
CA THR A 156 -29.92 -16.54 12.96
C THR A 156 -31.33 -16.02 12.69
N GLU A 157 -31.57 -15.35 11.56
CA GLU A 157 -32.91 -14.87 11.19
C GLU A 157 -33.86 -16.02 10.86
N ASN A 158 -33.37 -17.09 10.22
CA ASN A 158 -34.16 -18.31 10.00
C ASN A 158 -34.62 -18.92 11.33
N LYS A 159 -33.72 -19.10 12.31
CA LYS A 159 -34.08 -19.67 13.63
C LYS A 159 -34.98 -18.77 14.44
N LYS A 160 -34.82 -17.46 14.33
CA LYS A 160 -35.75 -16.49 14.91
C LYS A 160 -37.14 -16.64 14.32
N ASN A 161 -37.25 -16.76 13.00
CA ASN A 161 -38.53 -16.97 12.33
C ASN A 161 -39.18 -18.30 12.73
N ASP A 162 -38.39 -19.37 12.89
CA ASP A 162 -38.90 -20.66 13.37
C ASP A 162 -39.46 -20.56 14.79
N TYR A 163 -38.77 -19.84 15.68
CA TYR A 163 -39.23 -19.53 17.04
C TYR A 163 -40.54 -18.71 17.02
N LEU A 164 -40.62 -17.67 16.18
CA LEU A 164 -41.80 -16.78 16.11
C LEU A 164 -43.03 -17.44 15.48
N LYS A 165 -42.86 -18.53 14.72
CA LYS A 165 -43.98 -19.32 14.17
C LYS A 165 -44.64 -20.23 15.19
N LEU A 166 -44.08 -20.38 16.40
CA LEU A 166 -44.69 -21.20 17.44
C LEU A 166 -46.01 -20.59 17.89
N GLY A 167 -47.10 -21.35 17.72
CA GLY A 167 -48.41 -21.00 18.23
C GLY A 167 -48.59 -21.36 19.72
N PRO A 168 -49.76 -21.04 20.30
CA PRO A 168 -50.09 -21.34 21.70
C PRO A 168 -50.00 -22.82 22.06
N ASP A 169 -50.23 -23.72 21.10
CA ASP A 169 -50.20 -25.16 21.32
C ASP A 169 -48.78 -25.74 21.48
N SER A 170 -47.75 -24.93 21.17
CA SER A 170 -46.35 -25.35 21.18
C SER A 170 -45.56 -24.89 22.40
N ILE A 171 -46.23 -24.53 23.51
CA ILE A 171 -45.59 -23.98 24.73
C ILE A 171 -44.41 -24.84 25.21
N LYS A 172 -44.53 -26.17 25.13
CA LYS A 172 -43.47 -27.10 25.56
C LYS A 172 -42.14 -26.92 24.80
N TYR A 173 -42.17 -26.39 23.58
CA TYR A 173 -41.00 -26.26 22.71
C TYR A 173 -40.43 -24.84 22.65
N ILE A 174 -41.05 -23.87 23.32
CA ILE A 174 -40.64 -22.46 23.27
C ILE A 174 -39.19 -22.30 23.72
N ASP A 175 -38.83 -22.91 24.86
CA ASP A 175 -37.48 -22.81 25.42
C ASP A 175 -36.42 -23.43 24.50
N ASP A 176 -36.73 -24.56 23.86
CA ASP A 176 -35.80 -25.24 22.95
C ASP A 176 -35.50 -24.38 21.72
N TYR A 177 -36.54 -23.84 21.07
CA TYR A 177 -36.38 -22.98 19.89
C TYR A 177 -35.68 -21.66 20.26
N TYR A 178 -36.01 -21.09 21.42
CA TYR A 178 -35.32 -19.90 21.93
C TYR A 178 -33.84 -20.16 22.16
N ASN A 179 -33.48 -21.27 22.82
CA ASN A 179 -32.08 -21.64 23.07
C ASN A 179 -31.30 -21.87 21.78
N ILE A 180 -31.92 -22.50 20.77
CA ILE A 180 -31.31 -22.67 19.44
C ILE A 180 -31.07 -21.31 18.80
N TYR A 181 -32.07 -20.43 18.76
CA TYR A 181 -31.93 -19.07 18.24
C TYR A 181 -30.82 -18.29 18.97
N ASN A 182 -30.83 -18.29 20.31
CA ASN A 182 -29.87 -17.56 21.12
C ASN A 182 -28.42 -18.01 20.88
N ARG A 183 -28.20 -19.33 20.70
CA ARG A 183 -26.89 -19.86 20.33
C ARG A 183 -26.42 -19.34 18.98
N TRP A 184 -27.28 -19.34 17.96
CA TRP A 184 -26.95 -18.81 16.64
C TRP A 184 -26.69 -17.30 16.66
N PHE A 185 -27.47 -16.55 17.45
CA PHE A 185 -27.23 -15.13 17.68
C PHE A 185 -25.83 -14.86 18.23
N HIS A 186 -25.39 -15.60 19.25
CA HIS A 186 -24.04 -15.47 19.79
C HIS A 186 -22.94 -15.87 18.79
N ILE A 187 -23.16 -16.92 17.99
CA ILE A 187 -22.22 -17.31 16.92
C ILE A 187 -22.10 -16.20 15.87
N SER A 188 -23.24 -15.62 15.45
CA SER A 188 -23.27 -14.51 14.50
C SER A 188 -22.52 -13.29 15.05
N LEU A 189 -22.79 -12.90 16.30
CA LEU A 189 -22.09 -11.79 16.98
C LEU A 189 -20.58 -12.02 17.07
N LEU A 190 -20.16 -13.23 17.45
CA LEU A 190 -18.74 -13.60 17.52
C LEU A 190 -18.07 -13.49 16.15
N SER A 191 -18.70 -14.02 15.10
CA SER A 191 -18.16 -13.95 13.74
C SER A 191 -18.03 -12.50 13.25
N SER A 192 -19.06 -11.68 13.46
CA SER A 192 -19.00 -10.25 13.12
C SER A 192 -17.89 -9.53 13.88
N SER A 193 -17.66 -9.89 15.14
CA SER A 193 -16.57 -9.34 15.96
C SER A 193 -15.19 -9.72 15.42
N VAL A 194 -15.03 -10.96 14.95
CA VAL A 194 -13.78 -11.42 14.31
C VAL A 194 -13.53 -10.64 13.02
N PHE A 195 -14.53 -10.46 12.17
CA PHE A 195 -14.42 -9.64 10.97
C PHE A 195 -14.02 -8.19 11.30
N ALA A 196 -14.70 -7.57 12.27
CA ALA A 196 -14.37 -6.23 12.74
C ALA A 196 -12.92 -6.15 13.27
N GLY A 197 -12.46 -7.18 13.98
CA GLY A 197 -11.08 -7.30 14.44
C GLY A 197 -10.06 -7.28 13.28
N PHE A 198 -10.27 -8.09 12.24
CA PHE A 198 -9.42 -8.06 11.04
C PHE A 198 -9.43 -6.69 10.35
N TYR A 199 -10.61 -6.07 10.26
CA TYR A 199 -10.80 -4.77 9.65
C TYR A 199 -10.02 -3.67 10.40
N PHE A 200 -10.20 -3.58 11.73
CA PHE A 200 -9.47 -2.60 12.55
C PHE A 200 -7.97 -2.86 12.56
N TYR A 201 -7.54 -4.13 12.65
CA TYR A 201 -6.13 -4.48 12.56
C TYR A 201 -5.51 -4.01 11.24
N SER A 202 -6.21 -4.19 10.12
CA SER A 202 -5.74 -3.71 8.81
C SER A 202 -5.51 -2.20 8.78
N ILE A 203 -6.42 -1.42 9.38
CA ILE A 203 -6.32 0.04 9.43
C ILE A 203 -5.16 0.47 10.34
N LEU A 204 -5.09 -0.07 11.55
CA LEU A 204 -4.02 0.27 12.51
C LEU A 204 -2.63 -0.07 11.96
N ASP A 205 -2.51 -1.19 11.27
CA ASP A 205 -1.26 -1.60 10.63
C ASP A 205 -0.90 -0.74 9.40
N ALA A 206 -1.91 -0.29 8.64
CA ALA A 206 -1.70 0.68 7.58
C ALA A 206 -1.27 2.05 8.14
N LEU A 207 -1.79 2.45 9.29
CA LEU A 207 -1.42 3.69 9.99
C LEU A 207 -0.09 3.63 10.74
N HIS A 208 0.41 2.44 11.08
CA HIS A 208 1.74 2.29 11.67
C HIS A 208 2.80 2.67 10.62
N ILE A 209 3.16 3.96 10.61
CA ILE A 209 4.34 4.49 9.93
C ILE A 209 5.52 4.12 10.82
N ASN A 210 6.56 3.49 10.25
CA ASN A 210 7.79 3.21 10.98
C ASN A 210 8.37 4.54 11.50
N LYS A 211 8.09 4.84 12.78
CA LYS A 211 8.58 6.02 13.51
C LYS A 211 10.10 6.12 13.59
N GLU A 212 10.82 5.09 13.16
CA GLU A 212 12.28 5.10 13.08
C GLU A 212 12.86 6.26 12.25
N VAL A 213 12.08 6.86 11.35
CA VAL A 213 12.56 7.94 10.49
C VAL A 213 12.59 9.30 11.19
N ASP A 214 11.75 9.52 12.21
CA ASP A 214 11.61 10.84 12.84
C ASP A 214 12.61 11.07 13.99
N ILE A 215 13.02 10.01 14.69
CA ILE A 215 13.90 10.12 15.86
C ILE A 215 15.32 10.55 15.47
N ALA A 216 15.76 10.31 14.24
CA ALA A 216 17.09 10.70 13.76
C ALA A 216 17.18 12.12 13.18
N ASN A 217 16.05 12.85 13.08
CA ASN A 217 16.02 14.18 12.45
C ASN A 217 15.42 15.29 13.32
N GLU A 218 14.81 14.98 14.47
CA GLU A 218 14.29 15.99 15.38
C GLU A 218 15.30 16.40 16.45
N GLY A 219 16.17 17.34 16.08
CA GLY A 219 16.54 18.40 17.00
C GLY A 219 15.36 19.37 17.16
N GLY A 220 14.45 19.07 18.09
CA GLY A 220 13.62 20.06 18.79
C GLY A 220 12.58 20.85 17.98
N GLY A 221 11.63 20.19 17.32
CA GLY A 221 10.43 20.84 16.80
C GLY A 221 9.19 20.00 17.07
N SER A 222 8.43 20.32 18.11
CA SER A 222 7.19 19.61 18.46
C SER A 222 6.19 19.66 17.30
N LEU A 223 5.98 18.53 16.63
CA LEU A 223 4.95 18.38 15.60
C LEU A 223 3.57 18.30 16.24
N ASN A 224 2.86 19.43 16.28
CA ASN A 224 1.42 19.46 16.50
C ASN A 224 0.73 18.87 15.27
N PHE A 225 0.34 17.59 15.33
CA PHE A 225 -0.44 16.94 14.29
C PHE A 225 -1.91 17.37 14.44
N ILE A 226 -2.25 18.54 13.89
CA ILE A 226 -3.64 18.90 13.61
C ILE A 226 -3.88 18.48 12.16
N PRO A 227 -4.61 17.37 11.89
CA PRO A 227 -4.98 17.04 10.53
C PRO A 227 -5.88 18.17 10.00
N GLU A 228 -5.39 18.93 9.02
CA GLU A 228 -6.25 19.78 8.19
C GLU A 228 -7.22 18.86 7.44
N MET A 229 -8.41 18.66 8.01
CA MET A 229 -9.52 18.15 7.25
C MET A 229 -9.91 19.24 6.25
N HIS A 230 -9.45 19.13 5.01
CA HIS A 230 -10.04 19.87 3.90
C HIS A 230 -11.55 19.59 3.92
N SER A 231 -12.33 20.59 4.33
CA SER A 231 -13.78 20.53 4.31
C SER A 231 -14.24 20.35 2.87
N VAL A 232 -14.60 19.12 2.50
CA VAL A 232 -15.27 18.84 1.23
C VAL A 232 -16.65 19.50 1.30
N LYS A 233 -16.79 20.66 0.64
CA LYS A 233 -18.11 21.27 0.40
C LYS A 233 -18.86 20.39 -0.60
N ILE A 234 -19.82 19.61 -0.11
CA ILE A 234 -20.76 18.88 -0.97
C ILE A 234 -21.93 19.83 -1.27
N GLU A 235 -21.96 20.40 -2.47
CA GLU A 235 -23.14 21.12 -2.97
C GLU A 235 -24.17 20.12 -3.46
N TYR A 236 -25.28 19.98 -2.72
CA TYR A 236 -26.44 19.22 -3.19
C TYR A 236 -27.32 20.12 -4.05
N LYS A 237 -27.44 19.79 -5.34
CA LYS A 237 -28.37 20.46 -6.26
C LYS A 237 -29.71 19.71 -6.24
N ILE A 238 -30.64 20.15 -5.40
CA ILE A 238 -32.01 19.63 -5.40
C ILE A 238 -32.73 20.21 -6.63
N LYS A 239 -33.13 19.34 -7.56
CA LYS A 239 -34.08 19.69 -8.62
C LYS A 239 -35.49 19.46 -8.08
N PHE A 240 -36.30 20.51 -8.08
CA PHE A 240 -37.75 20.44 -7.92
C PHE A 240 -38.41 20.16 -9.28
#